data_AF-A0A136MEJ3-F1
#
_entry.id   AF-A0A136MEJ3-F1
#
_cell.length_a   1.000
_cell.length_b   1.000
_cell.length_c   1.000
_cell.angle_alpha   90.00
_cell.angle_beta   90.00
_cell.angle_gamma   90.00
#
_symmetry.space_group_name_H-M   'P 1'
#
loop_
_entity.id
_entity.type
_entity.pdbx_description
1 polymer ?
#
loop_
_entity_poly.entity_id
_entity_poly.type
_entity_poly.pdbx_seq_one_letter_code
_entity_poly.pdbx_strand_id
1 'polypeptide(L)'
;MTRPPSVYRGNPFLVEAGVAWGGDLPSDDLVTLYRFANRVPLLYQQSGCAITDGVVSTDWRNYGLSQSRGALPAGPAVIFVHIASVWVPFTSESKEAIADYDEITREVKLALQECGRKLASHIRLRKRQADERRKRGYIEKYLPHIGIALQEILAISDSDKERVVSNLTEVLEASRGGASAVGEEEEIEEITGGESSEETVENEEEA
;
A
#
# COMPACT_ATOMS: atom_id res chain seq x y z
N MET A 1 -5.01 0.81 12.82
CA MET A 1 -4.89 -0.31 13.79
C MET A 1 -4.77 0.30 15.16
N THR A 2 -5.65 -0.07 16.09
CA THR A 2 -5.60 0.39 17.48
C THR A 2 -5.25 -0.80 18.36
N ARG A 3 -4.14 -0.72 19.09
CA ARG A 3 -3.69 -1.80 19.97
C ARG A 3 -4.36 -1.70 21.35
N PRO A 4 -4.45 -2.82 22.10
CA PRO A 4 -4.95 -2.75 23.47
C PRO A 4 -4.06 -1.84 24.33
N PRO A 5 -4.62 -1.17 25.36
CA PRO A 5 -3.84 -0.32 26.25
C PRO A 5 -2.69 -1.08 26.90
N SER A 6 -1.52 -0.45 26.93
CA SER A 6 -0.33 -0.93 27.62
C SER A 6 0.06 0.06 28.72
N VAL A 7 1.03 -0.29 29.56
CA VAL A 7 1.45 0.55 30.69
C VAL A 7 2.96 0.77 30.62
N TYR A 8 3.38 2.02 30.83
CA TYR A 8 4.79 2.37 31.02
C TYR A 8 4.91 3.12 32.34
N ARG A 9 5.81 2.70 33.24
CA ARG A 9 6.00 3.32 34.57
C ARG A 9 4.70 3.57 35.38
N GLY A 10 3.70 2.70 35.24
CA GLY A 10 2.40 2.85 35.90
C GLY A 10 1.40 3.78 35.20
N ASN A 11 1.79 4.42 34.09
CA ASN A 11 0.88 5.24 33.27
C ASN A 11 0.34 4.42 32.09
N PRO A 12 -0.99 4.32 31.93
CA PRO A 12 -1.56 3.64 30.78
C PRO A 12 -1.39 4.48 29.51
N PHE A 13 -1.15 3.80 28.39
CA PHE A 13 -1.07 4.41 27.07
C PHE A 13 -1.68 3.51 26.00
N LEU A 14 -2.17 4.13 24.93
CA LEU A 14 -2.71 3.50 23.74
C LEU A 14 -1.83 3.86 22.55
N VAL A 15 -1.60 2.90 21.65
CA VAL A 15 -0.91 3.16 20.38
C VAL A 15 -1.84 2.84 19.22
N GLU A 16 -1.91 3.77 18.29
CA GLU A 16 -2.61 3.61 17.03
C GLU A 16 -1.63 3.82 15.89
N ALA A 17 -1.68 2.95 14.89
CA ALA A 17 -0.84 3.05 13.71
C ALA A 17 -1.66 2.84 12.44
N GLY A 18 -1.25 3.52 11.38
CA GLY A 18 -1.84 3.44 10.05
C GLY A 18 -0.75 3.49 8.98
N VAL A 19 -0.98 2.80 7.88
CA VAL A 19 -0.13 2.89 6.69
C VAL A 19 -1.03 3.05 5.47
N ALA A 20 -0.79 4.11 4.72
CA ALA A 20 -1.39 4.33 3.40
C ALA A 20 -0.34 4.04 2.32
N TRP A 21 -0.76 3.53 1.16
CA TRP A 21 0.14 3.12 0.08
C TRP A 21 -0.47 3.42 -1.29
N GLY A 22 0.34 3.88 -2.23
CA GLY A 22 -0.05 4.18 -3.61
C GLY A 22 -0.56 5.61 -3.81
N GLY A 23 -1.38 5.82 -4.85
CA GLY A 23 -1.83 7.14 -5.27
C GLY A 23 -0.71 7.94 -5.94
N ASP A 24 -0.74 9.26 -5.77
CA ASP A 24 0.26 10.19 -6.30
C ASP A 24 1.52 10.31 -5.42
N LEU A 25 1.76 9.33 -4.56
CA LEU A 25 2.94 9.30 -3.70
C LEU A 25 4.18 8.90 -4.50
N PRO A 26 5.32 9.61 -4.32
CA PRO A 26 6.58 9.26 -4.99
C PRO A 26 7.10 7.89 -4.54
N SER A 27 7.57 7.08 -5.48
CA SER A 27 8.06 5.72 -5.20
C SER A 27 9.46 5.67 -4.61
N ASP A 28 10.28 6.67 -4.92
CA ASP A 28 11.72 6.64 -4.67
C ASP A 28 12.12 7.46 -3.42
N ASP A 29 11.20 8.28 -2.92
CA ASP A 29 11.41 9.11 -1.75
C ASP A 29 11.20 8.33 -0.44
N LEU A 30 11.73 8.92 0.64
CA LEU A 30 11.46 8.43 1.99
C LEU A 30 9.99 8.63 2.33
N VAL A 31 9.43 7.63 2.99
CA VAL A 31 8.05 7.67 3.47
C VAL A 31 7.84 8.82 4.44
N THR A 32 6.76 9.57 4.23
CA THR A 32 6.31 10.61 5.16
C THR A 32 5.79 9.95 6.44
N LEU A 33 6.38 10.33 7.58
CA LEU A 33 5.97 9.85 8.91
C LEU A 33 5.21 10.94 9.65
N TYR A 34 3.93 10.71 9.91
CA TYR A 34 3.11 11.53 10.78
C TYR A 34 3.11 10.98 12.20
N ARG A 35 3.53 11.82 13.14
CA ARG A 35 3.64 11.49 14.56
C ARG A 35 2.62 12.32 15.33
N PHE A 36 1.86 11.67 16.19
CA PHE A 36 0.87 12.34 17.03
C PHE A 36 1.01 11.90 18.49
N ALA A 37 0.80 12.84 19.40
CA ALA A 37 0.66 12.59 20.82
C ALA A 37 -0.60 13.28 21.33
N ASN A 38 -1.55 12.54 21.92
CA ASN A 38 -2.83 13.08 22.40
C ASN A 38 -3.52 13.98 21.36
N ARG A 39 -3.62 13.51 20.11
CA ARG A 39 -4.19 14.24 18.96
C ARG A 39 -3.43 15.51 18.52
N VAL A 40 -2.25 15.79 19.08
CA VAL A 40 -1.39 16.90 18.67
C VAL A 40 -0.30 16.39 17.72
N PRO A 41 -0.12 16.99 16.53
CA PRO A 41 0.95 16.60 15.61
C PRO A 41 2.32 17.04 16.16
N LEU A 42 3.31 16.15 16.03
CA LEU A 42 4.70 16.41 16.39
C LEU A 42 5.50 16.67 15.12
N LEU A 43 5.87 17.93 14.88
CA LEU A 43 6.48 18.34 13.60
C LEU A 43 8.01 18.32 13.67
N TYR A 44 8.60 18.70 14.81
CA TYR A 44 10.05 18.84 14.93
C TYR A 44 10.71 17.66 15.66
N GLN A 45 12.04 17.62 15.64
CA GLN A 45 12.84 16.64 16.40
C GLN A 45 12.52 15.18 16.12
N GLN A 46 12.30 14.83 14.84
CA GLN A 46 11.97 13.46 14.43
C GLN A 46 13.03 12.44 14.85
N SER A 47 14.32 12.78 14.79
CA SER A 47 15.43 11.87 15.11
C SER A 47 15.46 11.41 16.57
N GLY A 48 14.94 12.21 17.51
CA GLY A 48 14.94 11.91 18.94
C GLY A 48 13.62 11.34 19.45
N CYS A 49 12.73 10.90 18.56
CA CYS A 49 11.40 10.44 18.93
C CYS A 49 11.31 8.91 18.94
N ALA A 50 10.78 8.35 20.02
CA ALA A 50 10.52 6.90 20.16
C ALA A 50 9.66 6.33 19.02
N ILE A 51 8.73 7.12 18.48
CA ILE A 51 7.92 6.71 17.33
C ILE A 51 8.82 6.47 16.10
N THR A 52 9.72 7.40 15.82
CA THR A 52 10.64 7.29 14.68
C THR A 52 11.55 6.08 14.85
N ASP A 53 12.07 5.86 16.06
CA ASP A 53 12.90 4.68 16.34
C ASP A 53 12.11 3.36 16.16
N GLY A 54 10.84 3.33 16.60
CA GLY A 54 9.93 2.22 16.34
C GLY A 54 9.73 1.94 14.84
N VAL A 55 9.63 3.00 14.03
CA VAL A 55 9.50 2.88 12.56
C VAL A 55 10.80 2.41 11.93
N VAL A 56 11.93 3.00 12.28
CA VAL A 56 13.26 2.65 11.72
C VAL A 56 13.67 1.23 12.11
N SER A 57 13.37 0.81 13.34
CA SER A 57 13.70 -0.53 13.85
C SER A 57 12.81 -1.66 13.32
N THR A 58 11.72 -1.32 12.61
CA THR A 58 10.85 -2.29 11.94
C THR A 58 11.43 -2.67 10.58
N ASP A 59 11.47 -3.97 10.27
CA ASP A 59 12.00 -4.46 8.99
C ASP A 59 10.95 -4.38 7.87
N TRP A 60 10.89 -3.24 7.20
CA TRP A 60 9.91 -2.96 6.15
C TRP A 60 10.14 -3.73 4.85
N ARG A 61 11.34 -4.29 4.65
CA ARG A 61 11.67 -5.10 3.47
C ARG A 61 10.80 -6.34 3.37
N ASN A 62 10.48 -6.94 4.51
CA ASN A 62 9.57 -8.08 4.59
C ASN A 62 8.11 -7.72 4.24
N TYR A 63 7.77 -6.43 4.30
CA TYR A 63 6.43 -5.91 4.02
C TYR A 63 6.30 -5.26 2.64
N GLY A 64 7.34 -5.30 1.81
CA GLY A 64 7.29 -4.82 0.43
C GLY A 64 7.75 -3.37 0.22
N LEU A 65 8.33 -2.72 1.22
CA LEU A 65 8.99 -1.41 1.06
C LEU A 65 10.51 -1.57 1.04
N SER A 66 11.21 -0.66 0.36
CA SER A 66 12.68 -0.61 0.44
C SER A 66 13.10 0.11 1.71
N GLN A 67 14.27 -0.19 2.28
CA GLN A 67 14.75 0.53 3.48
C GLN A 67 16.27 0.44 3.62
N SER A 68 16.95 1.57 3.67
CA SER A 68 18.38 1.64 4.01
C SER A 68 18.60 1.52 5.52
N ARG A 69 19.76 0.98 5.94
CA ARG A 69 20.04 0.76 7.37
C ARG A 69 19.98 2.08 8.15
N GLY A 70 19.15 2.15 9.19
CA GLY A 70 19.03 3.33 10.06
C GLY A 70 18.22 4.49 9.46
N ALA A 71 17.58 4.29 8.30
CA ALA A 71 16.72 5.28 7.67
C ALA A 71 15.25 4.83 7.72
N LEU A 72 14.35 5.78 7.46
CA LEU A 72 12.95 5.48 7.16
C LEU A 72 12.86 4.60 5.90
N PRO A 73 11.80 3.79 5.76
CA PRO A 73 11.55 3.09 4.51
C PRO A 73 11.34 4.07 3.36
N ALA A 74 11.68 3.63 2.16
CA ALA A 74 11.41 4.31 0.91
C ALA A 74 10.33 3.55 0.12
N GLY A 75 9.43 4.30 -0.49
CA GLY A 75 8.29 3.75 -1.21
C GLY A 75 7.11 4.72 -1.23
N PRO A 76 6.10 4.45 -2.08
CA PRO A 76 4.91 5.28 -2.21
C PRO A 76 3.97 4.99 -1.03
N ALA A 77 4.38 5.35 0.18
CA ALA A 77 3.64 5.09 1.40
C ALA A 77 3.71 6.28 2.37
N VAL A 78 2.72 6.33 3.26
CA VAL A 78 2.65 7.27 4.38
C VAL A 78 2.40 6.45 5.64
N ILE A 79 3.17 6.72 6.68
CA ILE A 79 3.02 6.06 7.99
C ILE A 79 2.46 7.09 8.98
N PHE A 80 1.44 6.67 9.71
CA PHE A 80 0.86 7.43 10.82
C PHE A 80 1.04 6.64 12.11
N VAL A 81 1.47 7.31 13.17
CA VAL A 81 1.52 6.74 14.53
C VAL A 81 1.02 7.77 15.53
N HIS A 82 0.09 7.34 16.37
CA HIS A 82 -0.48 8.12 17.45
C HIS A 82 -0.28 7.40 18.77
N ILE A 83 0.17 8.14 19.78
CA ILE A 83 0.18 7.72 21.18
C ILE A 83 -0.84 8.54 21.97
N ALA A 84 -1.65 7.88 22.79
CA ALA A 84 -2.54 8.54 23.73
C ALA A 84 -2.23 8.09 25.16
N SER A 85 -2.01 9.03 26.08
CA SER A 85 -1.78 8.75 27.49
C SER A 85 -2.16 9.95 28.37
N VAL A 86 -2.48 9.71 29.64
CA VAL A 86 -2.75 10.76 30.64
C VAL A 86 -1.53 11.68 30.81
N TRP A 87 -0.35 11.07 30.80
CA TRP A 87 0.92 11.76 30.83
C TRP A 87 1.73 11.19 29.68
N VAL A 88 2.14 12.01 28.71
CA VAL A 88 3.01 11.57 27.61
C VAL A 88 4.45 11.96 27.97
N PRO A 89 5.42 11.04 27.87
CA PRO A 89 6.77 11.34 28.29
C PRO A 89 7.51 12.07 27.15
N PHE A 90 7.57 13.39 27.22
CA PHE A 90 8.33 14.18 26.25
C PHE A 90 9.81 14.28 26.63
N THR A 91 10.67 14.39 25.62
CA THR A 91 12.13 14.59 25.81
C THR A 91 12.47 16.01 26.25
N SER A 92 11.66 17.00 25.87
CA SER A 92 11.84 18.42 26.14
C SER A 92 10.52 19.09 26.51
N GLU A 93 10.61 20.27 27.14
CA GLU A 93 9.44 21.09 27.52
C GLU A 93 8.62 21.55 26.29
N SER A 94 9.25 21.62 25.12
CA SER A 94 8.60 21.96 23.86
C SER A 94 7.63 20.90 23.36
N LYS A 95 7.65 19.69 23.92
CA LYS A 95 6.74 18.57 23.60
C LYS A 95 6.77 18.12 22.14
N GLU A 96 7.92 18.23 21.48
CA GLU A 96 8.09 17.88 20.05
C GLU A 96 8.49 16.41 19.80
N ALA A 97 8.99 15.72 20.82
CA ALA A 97 9.41 14.34 20.70
C ALA A 97 9.11 13.53 21.97
N ILE A 98 8.59 12.33 21.77
CA ILE A 98 8.38 11.33 22.82
C ILE A 98 9.70 10.65 23.17
N ALA A 99 9.98 10.53 24.46
CA ALA A 99 11.17 9.88 25.00
C ALA A 99 11.16 8.38 24.75
N ASP A 100 12.36 7.83 24.55
CA ASP A 100 12.57 6.42 24.24
C ASP A 100 12.45 5.56 25.51
N TYR A 101 11.31 4.89 25.62
CA TYR A 101 11.02 3.89 26.64
C TYR A 101 10.76 2.56 25.95
N ASP A 102 11.42 1.50 26.41
CA ASP A 102 11.32 0.17 25.81
C ASP A 102 9.88 -0.32 25.69
N GLU A 103 9.01 -0.01 26.67
CA GLU A 103 7.59 -0.37 26.64
C GLU A 103 6.84 0.33 25.50
N ILE A 104 7.13 1.62 25.27
CA ILE A 104 6.50 2.42 24.21
C ILE A 104 7.03 1.98 22.84
N THR A 105 8.35 1.90 22.69
CA THR A 105 9.00 1.56 21.41
C THR A 105 8.60 0.14 20.97
N ARG A 106 8.50 -0.81 21.91
CA ARG A 106 7.99 -2.15 21.64
C ARG A 106 6.55 -2.14 21.16
N GLU A 107 5.67 -1.39 21.81
CA GLU A 107 4.24 -1.37 21.43
C GLU A 107 4.01 -0.68 20.09
N VAL A 108 4.76 0.41 19.81
CA VAL A 108 4.80 1.05 18.49
C VAL A 108 5.25 0.05 17.42
N LYS A 109 6.33 -0.69 17.66
CA LYS A 109 6.83 -1.70 16.73
C LYS A 109 5.79 -2.80 16.46
N LEU A 110 5.12 -3.31 17.48
CA LEU A 110 4.06 -4.32 17.32
C LEU A 110 2.88 -3.79 16.52
N ALA A 111 2.46 -2.54 16.74
CA ALA A 111 1.40 -1.90 15.97
C ALA A 111 1.78 -1.75 14.48
N LEU A 112 3.02 -1.31 14.22
CA LEU A 112 3.53 -1.15 12.85
C LEU A 112 3.68 -2.48 12.11
N GLN A 113 4.14 -3.53 12.79
CA GLN A 113 4.24 -4.87 12.21
C GLN A 113 2.86 -5.41 11.77
N GLU A 114 1.81 -5.10 12.52
CA GLU A 114 0.45 -5.51 12.19
C GLU A 114 -0.07 -4.79 10.95
N CYS A 115 0.16 -3.47 10.85
CA CYS A 115 -0.10 -2.71 9.64
C CYS A 115 0.75 -3.19 8.45
N GLY A 116 2.03 -3.49 8.68
CA GLY A 116 2.96 -4.00 7.68
C GLY A 116 2.51 -5.33 7.06
N ARG A 117 1.92 -6.25 7.86
CA ARG A 117 1.34 -7.49 7.32
C ARG A 117 0.19 -7.22 6.34
N LYS A 118 -0.71 -6.29 6.69
CA LYS A 118 -1.83 -5.90 5.81
C LYS A 118 -1.33 -5.23 4.52
N LEU A 119 -0.34 -4.35 4.65
CA LEU A 119 0.34 -3.72 3.51
C LEU A 119 0.95 -4.77 2.58
N ALA A 120 1.69 -5.74 3.14
CA ALA A 120 2.34 -6.78 2.36
C ALA A 120 1.34 -7.59 1.53
N SER A 121 0.19 -7.93 2.11
CA SER A 121 -0.89 -8.60 1.40
C SER A 121 -1.43 -7.75 0.26
N HIS A 122 -1.67 -6.45 0.50
CA HIS A 122 -2.13 -5.52 -0.53
C HIS A 122 -1.14 -5.38 -1.70
N ILE A 123 0.15 -5.20 -1.42
CA ILE A 123 1.20 -5.09 -2.44
C ILE A 123 1.31 -6.38 -3.26
N ARG A 124 1.23 -7.55 -2.60
CA ARG A 124 1.28 -8.85 -3.29
C ARG A 124 0.08 -9.03 -4.22
N LEU A 125 -1.11 -8.64 -3.79
CA LEU A 125 -2.32 -8.70 -4.60
C LEU A 125 -2.18 -7.83 -5.85
N ARG A 126 -1.80 -6.56 -5.69
CA ARG A 126 -1.59 -5.65 -6.82
C ARG A 126 -0.51 -6.13 -7.78
N LYS A 127 0.60 -6.67 -7.26
CA LYS A 127 1.65 -7.24 -8.11
C LYS A 127 1.14 -8.41 -8.94
N ARG A 128 0.35 -9.31 -8.32
CA ARG A 128 -0.27 -10.43 -9.03
C ARG A 128 -1.21 -9.95 -10.13
N GLN A 129 -2.08 -8.97 -9.84
CA GLN A 129 -2.99 -8.37 -10.82
C GLN A 129 -2.23 -7.68 -11.97
N ALA A 130 -1.16 -6.96 -11.67
CA ALA A 130 -0.31 -6.31 -12.68
C ALA A 130 0.40 -7.33 -13.59
N ASP A 131 0.93 -8.41 -13.01
CA ASP A 131 1.58 -9.49 -13.75
C ASP A 131 0.57 -10.23 -14.65
N GLU A 132 -0.66 -10.44 -14.17
CA GLU A 132 -1.74 -11.02 -14.97
C GLU A 132 -2.13 -10.11 -16.14
N ARG A 133 -2.32 -8.81 -15.89
CA ARG A 133 -2.64 -7.82 -16.92
C ARG A 133 -1.54 -7.75 -17.99
N ARG A 134 -0.26 -7.75 -17.58
CA ARG A 134 0.88 -7.74 -18.50
C ARG A 134 0.91 -9.00 -19.38
N LYS A 135 0.66 -10.18 -18.80
CA LYS A 135 0.62 -11.45 -19.54
C LYS A 135 -0.55 -11.49 -20.53
N ARG A 136 -1.73 -11.00 -20.14
CA ARG A 136 -2.89 -10.87 -21.03
C ARG A 136 -2.57 -9.97 -22.24
N GLY A 137 -1.98 -8.80 -22.00
CA GLY A 137 -1.57 -7.90 -23.08
C GLY A 137 -0.54 -8.53 -24.03
N TYR A 138 0.34 -9.40 -23.55
CA TYR A 138 1.23 -10.17 -24.44
C TYR A 138 0.47 -11.16 -25.32
N ILE A 139 -0.52 -11.87 -24.77
CA ILE A 139 -1.33 -12.80 -25.58
C ILE A 139 -2.06 -12.03 -26.67
N GLU A 140 -2.78 -10.97 -26.33
CA GLU A 140 -3.53 -10.14 -27.30
C GLU A 140 -2.62 -9.61 -28.42
N LYS A 141 -1.38 -9.23 -28.09
CA LYS A 141 -0.39 -8.75 -29.07
C LYS A 141 0.18 -9.85 -29.96
N TYR A 142 0.49 -11.03 -29.42
CA TYR A 142 1.23 -12.07 -30.15
C TYR A 142 0.34 -13.12 -30.82
N LEU A 143 -0.87 -13.35 -30.30
CA LEU A 143 -1.78 -14.37 -30.80
C LEU A 143 -2.12 -14.23 -32.31
N PRO A 144 -2.38 -13.02 -32.84
CA PRO A 144 -2.64 -12.85 -34.28
C PRO A 144 -1.44 -13.23 -35.16
N HIS A 145 -0.23 -12.91 -34.69
CA HIS A 145 1.00 -13.25 -35.40
C HIS A 145 1.26 -14.76 -35.43
N ILE A 146 0.96 -15.46 -34.33
CA ILE A 146 1.04 -16.93 -34.28
C ILE A 146 0.03 -17.54 -35.26
N GLY A 147 -1.19 -17.00 -35.34
CA GLY A 147 -2.20 -17.44 -36.30
C GLY A 147 -1.74 -17.33 -37.76
N ILE A 148 -1.07 -16.23 -38.13
CA ILE A 148 -0.52 -16.04 -39.49
C ILE A 148 0.60 -17.05 -39.76
N ALA A 149 1.54 -17.23 -38.81
CA ALA A 149 2.63 -18.19 -38.99
C ALA A 149 2.14 -19.64 -39.13
N LEU A 150 1.13 -20.04 -38.35
CA LEU A 150 0.53 -21.36 -38.46
C LEU A 150 -0.20 -21.55 -39.80
N GLN A 151 -0.86 -20.50 -40.29
CA GLN A 151 -1.48 -20.51 -41.61
C GLN A 151 -0.47 -20.75 -42.73
N GLU A 152 0.68 -20.07 -42.69
CA GLU A 152 1.76 -20.21 -43.68
C GLU A 152 2.42 -21.59 -43.64
N ILE A 153 2.71 -22.12 -42.44
CA ILE A 153 3.42 -23.40 -42.28
C ILE A 153 2.55 -24.59 -42.66
N LEU A 154 1.29 -24.58 -42.24
CA LEU A 154 0.36 -25.70 -42.42
C LEU A 154 -0.54 -25.55 -43.66
N ALA A 155 -0.40 -24.45 -44.41
CA ALA A 155 -1.19 -24.11 -45.59
C ALA A 155 -2.71 -24.23 -45.36
N ILE A 156 -3.18 -23.73 -44.22
CA ILE A 156 -4.58 -23.85 -43.79
C ILE A 156 -5.44 -22.69 -44.32
N SER A 157 -6.75 -22.93 -44.44
CA SER A 157 -7.73 -21.92 -44.86
C SER A 157 -7.88 -20.78 -43.83
N ASP A 158 -8.36 -19.61 -44.27
CA ASP A 158 -8.65 -18.48 -43.37
C ASP A 158 -9.66 -18.86 -42.27
N SER A 159 -10.66 -19.69 -42.60
CA SER A 159 -11.64 -20.18 -41.61
C SER A 159 -11.02 -21.08 -40.54
N ASP A 160 -10.01 -21.88 -40.90
CA ASP A 160 -9.34 -22.74 -39.92
C ASP A 160 -8.37 -21.95 -39.04
N LYS A 161 -7.74 -20.89 -39.57
CA LYS A 161 -6.94 -19.96 -38.77
C LYS A 161 -7.76 -19.31 -37.67
N GLU A 162 -8.94 -18.78 -37.99
CA GLU A 162 -9.82 -18.16 -36.99
C GLU A 162 -10.22 -19.15 -35.90
N ARG A 163 -10.54 -20.39 -36.29
CA ARG A 163 -10.84 -21.48 -35.35
C ARG A 163 -9.65 -21.81 -34.44
N VAL A 164 -8.44 -21.89 -34.99
CA VAL A 164 -7.21 -22.15 -34.22
C VAL A 164 -6.92 -21.00 -33.27
N VAL A 165 -7.04 -19.76 -33.71
CA VAL A 165 -6.86 -18.57 -32.86
C VAL A 165 -7.88 -18.57 -31.72
N SER A 166 -9.16 -18.84 -31.98
CA SER A 166 -10.19 -18.95 -30.94
C SER A 166 -9.89 -20.04 -29.93
N ASN A 167 -9.52 -21.24 -30.39
CA ASN A 167 -9.16 -22.35 -29.51
C ASN A 167 -7.92 -22.02 -28.67
N LEU A 168 -6.92 -21.35 -29.25
CA LEU A 168 -5.73 -20.92 -28.51
C LEU A 168 -6.06 -19.85 -27.48
N THR A 169 -6.95 -18.90 -27.80
CA THR A 169 -7.44 -17.93 -26.81
C THR A 169 -8.08 -18.64 -25.63
N GLU A 170 -9.04 -19.55 -25.88
CA GLU A 170 -9.74 -20.28 -24.84
C GLU A 170 -8.80 -21.13 -23.98
N VAL A 171 -7.86 -21.86 -24.59
CA VAL A 171 -6.89 -22.68 -23.85
C VAL A 171 -5.95 -21.81 -23.02
N LEU A 172 -5.46 -20.70 -23.58
CA LEU A 172 -4.54 -19.81 -22.88
C LEU A 172 -5.24 -19.09 -21.73
N GLU A 173 -6.49 -18.67 -21.90
CA GLU A 173 -7.32 -18.07 -20.85
C GLU A 173 -7.74 -19.08 -19.79
N ALA A 174 -8.14 -20.29 -20.17
CA ALA A 174 -8.50 -21.37 -19.25
C ALA A 174 -7.31 -21.85 -18.42
N SER A 175 -6.10 -21.88 -18.98
CA SER A 175 -4.88 -22.20 -18.21
C SER A 175 -4.57 -21.14 -17.14
N ARG A 176 -5.13 -19.92 -17.27
CA ARG A 176 -5.07 -18.89 -16.23
C ARG A 176 -6.17 -19.01 -15.18
N GLY A 177 -7.05 -20.00 -15.29
CA GLY A 177 -8.20 -20.25 -14.44
C GLY A 177 -7.89 -20.29 -12.94
N GLY A 178 -8.04 -19.13 -12.31
CA GLY A 178 -8.31 -18.91 -10.91
C GLY A 178 -9.09 -17.59 -10.80
N ALA A 179 -10.40 -17.67 -10.99
CA ALA A 179 -11.37 -16.59 -10.87
C ALA A 179 -11.13 -15.73 -9.61
N SER A 180 -10.43 -14.60 -9.78
CA SER A 180 -10.23 -13.59 -8.72
C SER A 180 -10.24 -12.16 -9.25
N ALA A 181 -10.28 -11.95 -10.57
CA ALA A 181 -10.28 -10.59 -11.13
C ALA A 181 -11.66 -9.90 -11.13
N VAL A 182 -12.76 -10.66 -11.19
CA VAL A 182 -14.12 -10.07 -11.29
C VAL A 182 -14.75 -9.77 -9.93
N GLY A 183 -14.37 -10.51 -8.87
CA GLY A 183 -14.92 -10.32 -7.52
C GLY A 183 -14.26 -9.22 -6.70
N GLU A 184 -13.13 -8.66 -7.15
CA GLU A 184 -12.35 -7.66 -6.40
C GLU A 184 -12.54 -6.22 -6.89
N GLU A 185 -13.14 -6.01 -8.07
CA GLU A 185 -13.51 -4.67 -8.56
C GLU A 185 -14.71 -4.09 -7.78
N GLU A 186 -15.65 -4.92 -7.33
CA GLU A 186 -16.79 -4.49 -6.48
C GLU A 186 -16.34 -3.99 -5.10
N GLU A 187 -15.28 -4.58 -4.52
CA GLU A 187 -14.77 -4.19 -3.19
C GLU A 187 -14.00 -2.86 -3.23
N ILE A 188 -13.50 -2.46 -4.41
CA ILE A 188 -12.82 -1.17 -4.60
C ILE A 188 -13.83 -0.03 -4.76
N GLU A 189 -14.95 -0.24 -5.46
CA GLU A 189 -16.00 0.78 -5.61
C GLU A 189 -16.66 1.15 -4.27
N GLU A 190 -16.86 0.18 -3.36
CA GLU A 190 -17.38 0.45 -2.00
C GLU A 190 -16.44 1.33 -1.17
N ILE A 191 -15.12 1.26 -1.40
CA ILE A 191 -14.13 2.08 -0.66
C ILE A 191 -14.03 3.49 -1.26
N THR A 192 -14.27 3.65 -2.56
CA THR A 192 -14.15 4.95 -3.25
C THR A 192 -15.46 5.74 -3.34
N GLY A 193 -16.61 5.15 -3.03
CA GLY A 193 -17.95 5.77 -3.18
C GLY A 193 -18.31 6.85 -2.16
N GLY A 194 -17.35 7.35 -1.38
CA GLY A 194 -17.57 8.30 -0.30
C GLY A 194 -16.85 9.62 -0.47
N GLU A 195 -16.88 10.23 -1.66
CA GLU A 195 -16.71 11.69 -1.86
C GLU A 195 -16.77 12.03 -3.37
N SER A 196 -17.98 12.28 -3.87
CA SER A 196 -18.17 13.05 -5.10
C SER A 196 -19.49 13.82 -5.03
N SER A 197 -19.56 14.80 -4.13
CA SER A 197 -20.58 15.84 -4.19
C SER A 197 -20.04 17.09 -3.50
N GLU A 198 -19.45 17.98 -4.30
CA GLU A 198 -19.39 19.46 -4.14
C GLU A 198 -18.12 19.99 -4.82
N GLU A 199 -18.21 20.27 -6.12
CA GLU A 199 -17.50 21.39 -6.77
C GLU A 199 -17.98 21.51 -8.23
N THR A 200 -19.17 22.07 -8.40
CA THR A 200 -19.58 22.69 -9.67
C THR A 200 -20.62 23.78 -9.37
N VAL A 201 -20.16 24.93 -8.86
CA VAL A 201 -20.71 26.25 -9.17
C VAL A 201 -19.56 27.24 -9.00
N GLU A 202 -19.52 28.28 -9.83
CA GLU A 202 -18.57 29.41 -9.86
C GLU A 202 -17.49 29.32 -10.95
N ASN A 203 -17.94 29.44 -12.21
CA ASN A 203 -17.22 30.22 -13.23
C ASN A 203 -18.19 30.61 -14.35
N GLU A 204 -19.15 31.49 -14.04
CA GLU A 204 -19.84 32.35 -15.00
C GLU A 204 -20.16 33.68 -14.30
N GLU A 205 -19.23 34.64 -14.36
CA GLU A 205 -19.51 36.09 -14.41
C GLU A 205 -18.18 36.86 -14.40
N GLU A 206 -17.65 37.16 -15.59
CA GLU A 206 -17.10 38.48 -15.94
C GLU A 206 -16.73 38.48 -17.44
N ALA A 207 -17.70 38.93 -18.25
CA ALA A 207 -17.51 39.43 -19.61
C ALA A 207 -18.33 40.71 -19.76
#